data_AF-A0A1R1M3Z8-F1
#
_entry.id   AF-A0A1R1M3Z8-F1
#
_cell.length_a   1.000
_cell.length_b   1.000
_cell.length_c   1.000
_cell.angle_alpha   90.00
_cell.angle_beta   90.00
_cell.angle_gamma   90.00
#
_symmetry.space_group_name_H-M   'P 1'
#
loop_
_entity.id
_entity.type
_entity.pdbx_description
1 polymer ?
#
loop_
_entity_poly.entity_id
_entity_poly.type
_entity_poly.pdbx_seq_one_letter_code
_entity_poly.pdbx_strand_id
1 'polypeptide(L)'
;MPADKGEPRVTHWSISDQSPQDAIDYWREIRRRAYVDVVCDPTTAQLQADVVRGDYGSFALSTKRVSGDYARRGRTELAQGHESYENLFAIFQISGTGVLEQEERTATMPPGSFAVYNSSLPFSMYHDGPYRQVVVHLDADNAYALAGLKRNSDLLAVTMECDGAMSAIAAFFINFAAIQQHDPVGVEYLVPHAAALASTLLAYAARTQDPELPDFLKHDQIRAFIRTHLADPSLNADDIATGAHLSRRSLYRLYEGADTSVMQLVRSLRIETAKQLLHRYPDRPLSSIARETGFRTTSNFHRAFRSVTQITPGEYRERRN
;
A
#
# COMPACT_ATOMS: atom_id res chain seq x y z
N MET A 1 0.81 24.81 1.51
CA MET A 1 2.25 24.60 1.72
C MET A 1 2.56 23.18 1.27
N PRO A 2 3.57 22.95 0.42
CA PRO A 2 3.89 21.59 0.00
C PRO A 2 4.43 20.83 1.21
N ALA A 3 3.90 19.62 1.43
CA ALA A 3 4.42 18.71 2.45
C ALA A 3 5.92 18.48 2.19
N ASP A 4 6.71 18.65 3.24
CA ASP A 4 8.14 18.37 3.27
C ASP A 4 8.35 16.92 2.83
N LYS A 5 8.85 16.71 1.61
CA LYS A 5 9.28 15.39 1.14
C LYS A 5 10.62 15.11 1.80
N GLY A 6 10.60 14.83 3.10
CA GLY A 6 11.80 14.56 3.89
C GLY A 6 12.60 13.41 3.30
N GLU A 7 13.91 13.59 3.18
CA GLU A 7 14.85 12.54 2.81
C GLU A 7 14.64 11.28 3.66
N PRO A 8 14.89 10.07 3.11
CA PRO A 8 14.81 8.83 3.88
C PRO A 8 15.65 8.92 5.16
N ARG A 9 15.02 8.78 6.31
CA ARG A 9 15.71 8.80 7.61
C ARG A 9 15.59 7.44 8.27
N VAL A 10 16.72 6.82 8.54
CA VAL A 10 16.80 5.59 9.32
C VAL A 10 17.26 5.92 10.72
N THR A 11 16.46 5.56 11.71
CA THR A 11 16.76 5.75 13.13
C THR A 11 16.87 4.40 13.81
N HIS A 12 17.85 4.27 14.70
CA HIS A 12 18.10 3.06 15.48
C HIS A 12 18.02 3.40 16.97
N TRP A 13 17.25 2.60 17.70
CA TRP A 13 17.19 2.63 19.16
C TRP A 13 17.50 1.25 19.72
N SER A 14 18.31 1.21 20.76
CA SER A 14 18.63 0.00 21.51
C SER A 14 18.67 0.32 22.99
N ILE A 15 18.13 -0.58 23.82
CA ILE A 15 18.20 -0.44 25.28
C ILE A 15 19.46 -1.08 25.87
N SER A 16 20.34 -1.69 25.05
CA SER A 16 21.53 -2.41 25.52
C SER A 16 22.49 -1.55 26.36
N ASP A 17 22.50 -0.24 26.13
CA ASP A 17 23.37 0.70 26.83
C ASP A 17 22.71 1.33 28.08
N GLN A 18 21.47 0.94 28.42
CA GLN A 18 20.75 1.48 29.56
C GLN A 18 20.99 0.67 30.83
N SER A 19 20.89 1.34 31.98
CA SER A 19 20.80 0.64 33.25
C SER A 19 19.50 -0.18 33.31
N PRO A 20 19.44 -1.30 34.06
CA PRO A 20 18.20 -2.06 34.21
C PRO A 20 17.03 -1.25 34.78
N GLN A 21 17.31 -0.19 35.56
CA GLN A 21 16.30 0.68 36.16
C GLN A 21 15.68 1.62 35.11
N ASP A 22 16.48 2.14 34.19
CA ASP A 22 16.04 3.09 33.16
C ASP A 22 15.51 2.40 31.88
N ALA A 23 15.83 1.12 31.69
CA ALA A 23 15.53 0.37 30.48
C ALA A 23 14.04 0.33 30.12
N ILE A 24 13.15 0.23 31.12
CA ILE A 24 11.69 0.19 30.89
C ILE A 24 11.16 1.55 30.43
N ASP A 25 11.60 2.63 31.08
CA ASP A 25 11.16 3.97 30.72
C ASP A 25 11.72 4.38 29.36
N TYR A 26 12.97 4.01 29.07
CA TYR A 26 13.52 4.20 27.73
C TYR A 26 12.78 3.35 26.68
N TRP A 27 12.37 2.13 27.01
CA TRP A 27 11.57 1.31 26.10
C TRP A 27 10.21 1.94 25.77
N ARG A 28 9.52 2.50 26.77
CA ARG A 28 8.27 3.24 26.56
C ARG A 28 8.48 4.45 25.65
N GLU A 29 9.59 5.17 25.82
CA GLU A 29 9.96 6.28 24.94
C GLU A 29 10.26 5.82 23.51
N ILE A 30 10.95 4.69 23.32
CA ILE A 30 11.18 4.10 22.00
C ILE A 30 9.85 3.75 21.34
N ARG A 31 8.91 3.11 22.06
CA ARG A 31 7.57 2.78 21.54
C ARG A 31 6.84 4.03 21.05
N ARG A 32 6.84 5.10 21.85
CA ARG A 32 6.20 6.37 21.51
C ARG A 32 6.80 7.02 20.27
N ARG A 33 8.14 7.02 20.14
CA ARG A 33 8.83 7.64 18.99
C ARG A 33 8.75 6.81 17.72
N ALA A 34 8.87 5.49 17.84
CA ALA A 34 8.93 4.58 16.70
C ALA A 34 7.55 4.08 16.26
N TYR A 35 6.51 4.23 17.07
CA TYR A 35 5.15 3.77 16.77
C TYR A 35 4.13 4.78 17.29
N VAL A 36 3.57 4.52 18.48
CA VAL A 36 2.44 5.20 19.08
C VAL A 36 2.53 5.11 20.60
N ASP A 37 1.81 5.98 21.30
CA ASP A 37 1.69 5.92 22.75
C ASP A 37 0.99 4.63 23.20
N VAL A 38 1.66 3.87 24.07
CA VAL A 38 1.15 2.63 24.65
C VAL A 38 1.59 2.52 26.11
N VAL A 39 0.76 1.89 26.93
CA VAL A 39 1.24 1.27 28.17
C VAL A 39 2.05 0.05 27.76
N CYS A 40 3.26 -0.08 28.29
CA CYS A 40 4.15 -1.19 27.97
C CYS A 40 4.83 -1.71 29.23
N ASP A 41 4.77 -3.03 29.42
CA ASP A 41 5.38 -3.73 30.54
C ASP A 41 6.14 -4.97 30.04
N PRO A 42 7.36 -5.25 30.53
CA PRO A 42 8.12 -6.42 30.13
C PRO A 42 7.45 -7.70 30.64
N THR A 43 7.47 -8.76 29.84
CA THR A 43 7.03 -10.11 30.27
C THR A 43 8.19 -10.95 30.80
N THR A 44 9.43 -10.48 30.59
CA THR A 44 10.67 -11.12 31.05
C THR A 44 11.38 -10.32 32.13
N ALA A 45 12.12 -10.98 33.01
CA ALA A 45 12.86 -10.34 34.11
C ALA A 45 13.94 -9.33 33.66
N GLN A 46 14.54 -9.54 32.49
CA GLN A 46 15.51 -8.61 31.90
C GLN A 46 15.02 -8.24 30.51
N LEU A 47 14.59 -6.99 30.35
CA LEU A 47 14.17 -6.46 29.06
C LEU A 47 15.39 -6.25 28.16
N GLN A 48 15.34 -6.82 26.95
CA GLN A 48 16.22 -6.47 25.84
C GLN A 48 15.35 -6.02 24.68
N ALA A 49 15.72 -4.94 24.00
CA ALA A 49 14.94 -4.35 22.93
C ALA A 49 15.81 -3.57 21.94
N ASP A 50 15.54 -3.79 20.65
CA ASP A 50 16.25 -3.22 19.52
C ASP A 50 15.22 -2.87 18.44
N VAL A 51 15.19 -1.60 18.00
CA VAL A 51 14.28 -1.09 16.97
C VAL A 51 15.04 -0.27 15.95
N VAL A 52 14.90 -0.64 14.68
CA VAL A 52 15.35 0.17 13.55
C VAL A 52 14.12 0.60 12.77
N ARG A 53 13.99 1.89 12.45
CA ARG A 53 12.89 2.42 11.65
C ARG A 53 13.43 3.28 10.52
N GLY A 54 12.98 3.03 9.29
CA GLY A 54 13.17 3.90 8.14
C GLY A 54 11.86 4.60 7.76
N ASP A 55 11.91 5.91 7.54
CA ASP A 55 10.77 6.71 7.09
C ASP A 55 10.95 7.11 5.61
N TYR A 56 10.00 6.77 4.74
CA TYR A 56 10.11 6.89 3.28
C TYR A 56 9.01 7.77 2.64
N GLY A 57 8.38 8.62 3.45
CA GLY A 57 7.30 9.51 3.05
C GLY A 57 5.95 8.82 2.80
N SER A 58 5.91 7.83 1.90
CA SER A 58 4.67 7.09 1.57
C SER A 58 4.36 5.94 2.52
N PHE A 59 5.38 5.44 3.21
CA PHE A 59 5.30 4.43 4.27
C PHE A 59 6.50 4.59 5.21
N ALA A 60 6.45 3.93 6.36
CA ALA A 60 7.64 3.65 7.16
C ALA A 60 7.79 2.14 7.38
N LEU A 61 9.00 1.70 7.66
CA LEU A 61 9.31 0.29 7.88
C LEU A 61 10.16 0.17 9.15
N SER A 62 9.82 -0.74 10.04
CA SER A 62 10.65 -1.02 11.20
C SER A 62 10.96 -2.49 11.41
N THR A 63 12.14 -2.77 11.94
CA THR A 63 12.46 -4.06 12.56
C THR A 63 12.38 -3.91 14.06
N LYS A 64 11.95 -4.98 14.73
CA LYS A 64 11.86 -5.03 16.18
C LYS A 64 12.38 -6.37 16.69
N ARG A 65 13.27 -6.33 17.67
CA ARG A 65 13.71 -7.50 18.44
C ARG A 65 13.52 -7.19 19.92
N VAL A 66 12.75 -7.99 20.64
CA VAL A 66 12.47 -7.75 22.07
C VAL A 66 12.49 -9.08 22.81
N SER A 67 12.96 -9.09 24.06
CA SER A 67 12.98 -10.28 24.93
C SER A 67 11.58 -10.75 25.36
N GLY A 68 10.58 -9.88 25.27
CA GLY A 68 9.17 -10.14 25.59
C GLY A 68 8.53 -8.91 26.25
N ASP A 69 7.35 -8.53 25.81
CA ASP A 69 6.58 -7.45 26.40
C ASP A 69 5.07 -7.58 26.15
N TYR A 70 4.32 -6.85 26.96
CA TYR A 70 2.92 -6.56 26.76
C TYR A 70 2.77 -5.08 26.42
N ALA A 71 2.03 -4.77 25.37
CA ALA A 71 1.73 -3.41 24.96
C ALA A 71 0.21 -3.23 24.82
N ARG A 72 -0.32 -2.14 25.37
CA ARG A 72 -1.75 -1.80 25.27
C ARG A 72 -1.92 -0.34 24.93
N ARG A 73 -2.79 -0.08 23.96
CA ARG A 73 -3.31 1.26 23.68
C ARG A 73 -4.79 1.30 24.04
N GLY A 74 -5.13 2.04 25.10
CA GLY A 74 -6.50 2.30 25.52
C GLY A 74 -6.97 3.69 25.13
N ARG A 75 -8.14 4.08 25.64
CA ARG A 75 -8.73 5.41 25.39
C ARG A 75 -7.87 6.56 25.92
N THR A 76 -7.16 6.33 27.03
CA THR A 76 -6.27 7.34 27.62
C THR A 76 -5.09 7.64 26.71
N GLU A 77 -4.40 6.62 26.22
CA GLU A 77 -3.23 6.77 25.35
C GLU A 77 -3.62 7.30 23.96
N LEU A 78 -4.83 6.99 23.48
CA LEU A 78 -5.38 7.60 22.26
C LEU A 78 -5.64 9.10 22.43
N ALA A 79 -6.20 9.50 23.58
CA ALA A 79 -6.49 10.92 23.85
C ALA A 79 -5.22 11.77 24.04
N GLN A 80 -4.11 11.14 24.42
CA GLN A 80 -2.80 11.78 24.61
C GLN A 80 -1.88 11.67 23.38
N GLY A 81 -2.31 10.93 22.36
CA GLY A 81 -1.54 10.66 21.15
C GLY A 81 -1.14 11.94 20.42
N HIS A 82 0.02 11.89 19.78
CA HIS A 82 0.58 12.99 18.98
C HIS A 82 0.36 12.81 17.47
N GLU A 83 -0.28 11.71 17.07
CA GLU A 83 -0.45 11.35 15.66
C GLU A 83 -1.46 12.27 14.96
N SER A 84 -1.06 12.86 13.84
CA SER A 84 -1.92 13.72 13.03
C SER A 84 -2.81 12.94 12.05
N TYR A 85 -2.56 11.64 11.88
CA TYR A 85 -3.22 10.77 10.91
C TYR A 85 -3.46 9.38 11.49
N GLU A 86 -4.42 8.68 10.91
CA GLU A 86 -4.72 7.30 11.25
C GLU A 86 -3.70 6.36 10.62
N ASN A 87 -3.17 5.39 11.39
CA ASN A 87 -2.12 4.49 10.91
C ASN A 87 -2.57 3.03 10.93
N LEU A 88 -2.33 2.33 9.83
CA LEU A 88 -2.38 0.89 9.74
C LEU A 88 -0.97 0.30 9.86
N PHE A 89 -0.84 -0.73 10.68
CA PHE A 89 0.39 -1.46 10.87
C PHE A 89 0.21 -2.91 10.44
N ALA A 90 0.97 -3.32 9.44
CA ALA A 90 1.08 -4.72 9.03
C ALA A 90 2.33 -5.34 9.67
N ILE A 91 2.13 -6.35 10.51
CA ILE A 91 3.21 -6.96 11.30
C ILE A 91 3.52 -8.34 10.76
N PHE A 92 4.73 -8.54 10.27
CA PHE A 92 5.28 -9.85 9.93
C PHE A 92 6.01 -10.42 11.13
N GLN A 93 5.58 -11.58 11.61
CA GLN A 93 6.22 -12.29 12.71
C GLN A 93 7.37 -13.16 12.18
N ILE A 94 8.61 -12.85 12.59
CA ILE A 94 9.82 -13.53 12.12
C ILE A 94 10.23 -14.67 13.08
N SER A 95 10.13 -14.43 14.38
CA SER A 95 10.41 -15.43 15.42
C SER A 95 9.61 -15.13 16.68
N GLY A 96 9.39 -16.14 17.52
CA GLY A 96 8.47 -16.03 18.66
C GLY A 96 7.01 -15.96 18.21
N THR A 97 6.09 -16.07 19.16
CA THR A 97 4.64 -15.99 18.90
C THR A 97 4.08 -14.75 19.57
N GLY A 98 3.31 -13.95 18.83
CA GLY A 98 2.57 -12.81 19.36
C GLY A 98 1.08 -13.06 19.39
N VAL A 99 0.37 -12.37 20.27
CA VAL A 99 -1.10 -12.29 20.26
C VAL A 99 -1.47 -10.82 20.12
N LEU A 100 -2.35 -10.52 19.18
CA LEU A 100 -2.89 -9.18 18.93
C LEU A 100 -4.40 -9.21 19.17
N GLU A 101 -4.91 -8.27 19.95
CA GLU A 101 -6.36 -8.10 20.14
C GLU A 101 -6.79 -6.71 19.69
N GLN A 102 -7.86 -6.65 18.88
CA GLN A 102 -8.47 -5.41 18.42
C GLN A 102 -9.90 -5.68 17.92
N GLU A 103 -10.85 -4.77 18.21
CA GLU A 103 -12.25 -4.88 17.74
C GLU A 103 -12.88 -6.26 18.03
N GLU A 104 -12.76 -6.74 19.29
CA GLU A 104 -13.25 -8.05 19.76
C GLU A 104 -12.64 -9.29 19.07
N ARG A 105 -11.61 -9.09 18.25
CA ARG A 105 -10.88 -10.17 17.59
C ARG A 105 -9.51 -10.38 18.21
N THR A 106 -9.04 -11.62 18.08
CA THR A 106 -7.73 -12.05 18.54
C THR A 106 -7.00 -12.75 17.38
N ALA A 107 -5.87 -12.21 16.97
CA ALA A 107 -4.93 -12.85 16.05
C ALA A 107 -3.76 -13.45 16.82
N THR A 108 -3.52 -14.75 16.66
CA THR A 108 -2.27 -15.38 17.09
C THR A 108 -1.29 -15.39 15.93
N MET A 109 -0.12 -14.80 16.10
CA MET A 109 0.91 -14.66 15.07
C MET A 109 2.10 -15.58 15.38
N PRO A 110 2.14 -16.83 14.88
CA PRO A 110 3.35 -17.65 14.90
C PRO A 110 4.40 -17.13 13.89
N PRO A 111 5.66 -17.58 13.96
CA PRO A 111 6.66 -17.27 12.94
C PRO A 111 6.17 -17.61 11.52
N GLY A 112 6.39 -16.71 10.57
CA GLY A 112 5.95 -16.88 9.19
C GLY A 112 4.50 -16.48 8.95
N SER A 113 3.87 -15.79 9.90
CA SER A 113 2.54 -15.18 9.73
C SER A 113 2.60 -13.66 9.77
N PHE A 114 1.52 -13.02 9.37
CA PHE A 114 1.30 -11.60 9.56
C PHE A 114 -0.14 -11.28 9.99
N ALA A 115 -0.31 -10.10 10.58
CA ALA A 115 -1.62 -9.51 10.87
C ALA A 115 -1.58 -8.00 10.63
N VAL A 116 -2.75 -7.41 10.41
CA VAL A 116 -2.90 -5.96 10.28
C VAL A 116 -3.72 -5.43 11.45
N TYR A 117 -3.34 -4.28 11.98
CA TYR A 117 -4.14 -3.57 12.97
C TYR A 117 -4.09 -2.07 12.73
N ASN A 118 -5.08 -1.38 13.27
CA ASN A 118 -5.20 0.07 13.23
C ASN A 118 -4.73 0.65 14.55
N SER A 119 -3.61 1.37 14.56
CA SER A 119 -3.05 1.90 15.80
C SER A 119 -3.83 3.08 16.38
N SER A 120 -4.81 3.61 15.65
CA SER A 120 -5.70 4.68 16.11
C SER A 120 -7.00 4.14 16.73
N LEU A 121 -7.15 2.82 16.81
CA LEU A 121 -8.17 2.16 17.59
C LEU A 121 -7.52 1.48 18.81
N PRO A 122 -8.30 1.19 19.88
CA PRO A 122 -7.77 0.42 21.00
C PRO A 122 -7.21 -0.94 20.54
N PHE A 123 -6.08 -1.34 21.11
CA PHE A 123 -5.49 -2.66 20.86
C PHE A 123 -4.68 -3.14 22.07
N SER A 124 -4.47 -4.44 22.13
CA SER A 124 -3.48 -5.08 23.02
C SER A 124 -2.57 -5.98 22.19
N MET A 125 -1.33 -6.14 22.64
CA MET A 125 -0.36 -7.03 22.03
C MET A 125 0.47 -7.70 23.12
N TYR A 126 0.61 -9.02 23.01
CA TYR A 126 1.28 -9.81 24.02
C TYR A 126 2.31 -10.75 23.40
N HIS A 127 3.50 -10.80 24.00
CA HIS A 127 4.57 -11.72 23.66
C HIS A 127 5.19 -12.30 24.94
N ASP A 128 5.05 -13.61 25.16
CA ASP A 128 5.52 -14.32 26.36
C ASP A 128 7.01 -14.72 26.30
N GLY A 129 7.80 -14.09 25.43
CA GLY A 129 9.21 -14.41 25.26
C GLY A 129 9.83 -13.72 24.06
N PRO A 130 11.09 -14.06 23.72
CA PRO A 130 11.83 -13.33 22.71
C PRO A 130 11.18 -13.43 21.33
N TYR A 131 11.02 -12.28 20.69
CA TYR A 131 10.41 -12.21 19.36
C TYR A 131 11.13 -11.25 18.44
N ARG A 132 10.90 -11.46 17.14
CA ARG A 132 11.36 -10.59 16.07
C ARG A 132 10.23 -10.30 15.10
N GLN A 133 10.11 -9.03 14.70
CA GLN A 133 9.08 -8.56 13.79
C GLN A 133 9.65 -7.61 12.75
N VAL A 134 8.98 -7.57 11.59
CA VAL A 134 9.06 -6.47 10.63
C VAL A 134 7.68 -5.83 10.57
N VAL A 135 7.62 -4.50 10.68
CA VAL A 135 6.36 -3.75 10.72
C VAL A 135 6.35 -2.75 9.58
N VAL A 136 5.34 -2.82 8.72
CA VAL A 136 5.07 -1.83 7.67
C VAL A 136 4.05 -0.85 8.22
N HIS A 137 4.37 0.44 8.15
CA HIS A 137 3.57 1.55 8.67
C HIS A 137 2.96 2.30 7.51
N LEU A 138 1.63 2.41 7.52
CA LEU A 138 0.87 2.97 6.41
C LEU A 138 -0.10 4.01 6.95
N ASP A 139 -0.16 5.16 6.29
CA ASP A 139 -1.28 6.08 6.43
C ASP A 139 -2.57 5.36 6.00
N ALA A 140 -3.57 5.34 6.87
CA ALA A 140 -4.75 4.52 6.67
C ALA A 140 -5.58 5.00 5.47
N ASP A 141 -5.74 6.31 5.26
CA ASP A 141 -6.48 6.86 4.11
C ASP A 141 -5.85 6.41 2.80
N ASN A 142 -4.53 6.61 2.66
CA ASN A 142 -3.78 6.24 1.46
C ASN A 142 -3.78 4.72 1.26
N ALA A 143 -3.62 3.95 2.35
CA ALA A 143 -3.64 2.50 2.33
C ALA A 143 -4.98 1.94 1.82
N TYR A 144 -6.10 2.38 2.41
CA TYR A 144 -7.44 1.97 1.98
C TYR A 144 -7.71 2.41 0.54
N ALA A 145 -7.33 3.64 0.17
CA ALA A 145 -7.52 4.15 -1.19
C ALA A 145 -6.73 3.36 -2.24
N LEU A 146 -5.45 3.11 -2.01
CA LEU A 146 -4.59 2.33 -2.92
C LEU A 146 -5.03 0.87 -3.01
N ALA A 147 -5.49 0.30 -1.90
CA ALA A 147 -6.07 -1.05 -1.87
C ALA A 147 -7.54 -1.09 -2.30
N GLY A 148 -8.15 0.02 -2.72
CA GLY A 148 -9.57 0.06 -3.13
C GLY A 148 -10.50 -0.58 -2.10
N LEU A 149 -10.20 -0.41 -0.81
CA LEU A 149 -10.92 -1.00 0.30
C LEU A 149 -11.74 0.07 1.02
N LYS A 150 -12.87 -0.32 1.59
CA LYS A 150 -13.64 0.54 2.49
C LYS A 150 -13.06 0.49 3.89
N ARG A 151 -13.23 1.56 4.65
CA ARG A 151 -12.79 1.68 6.06
C ARG A 151 -13.37 0.60 6.99
N ASN A 152 -14.52 0.03 6.64
CA ASN A 152 -15.18 -1.04 7.39
C ASN A 152 -14.84 -2.45 6.88
N SER A 153 -13.75 -2.59 6.10
CA SER A 153 -13.32 -3.89 5.61
C SER A 153 -12.84 -4.78 6.74
N ASP A 154 -13.19 -6.06 6.67
CA ASP A 154 -12.89 -7.06 7.68
C ASP A 154 -11.45 -7.57 7.54
N LEU A 155 -10.46 -6.80 8.01
CA LEU A 155 -9.03 -7.16 7.86
C LEU A 155 -8.19 -7.00 9.13
N LEU A 156 -8.73 -6.38 10.17
CA LEU A 156 -8.00 -6.07 11.40
C LEU A 156 -7.99 -7.28 12.35
N ALA A 157 -6.84 -7.50 12.99
CA ALA A 157 -6.62 -8.60 13.94
C ALA A 157 -7.04 -9.97 13.39
N VAL A 158 -6.66 -10.25 12.15
CA VAL A 158 -6.78 -11.55 11.49
C VAL A 158 -5.38 -12.13 11.27
N THR A 159 -5.16 -13.38 11.68
CA THR A 159 -3.92 -14.11 11.38
C THR A 159 -3.91 -14.58 9.94
N MET A 160 -2.82 -14.31 9.24
CA MET A 160 -2.60 -14.78 7.86
C MET A 160 -1.23 -15.41 7.73
N GLU A 161 -1.16 -16.55 7.03
CA GLU A 161 0.11 -17.19 6.73
C GLU A 161 0.85 -16.45 5.60
N CYS A 162 2.17 -16.30 5.72
CA CYS A 162 3.03 -15.80 4.65
C CYS A 162 3.52 -16.95 3.77
N ASP A 163 2.59 -17.70 3.18
CA ASP A 163 2.87 -18.82 2.29
C ASP A 163 2.65 -18.44 0.82
N GLY A 164 2.88 -19.39 -0.10
CA GLY A 164 2.64 -19.21 -1.53
C GLY A 164 3.23 -17.90 -2.09
N ALA A 165 2.42 -17.14 -2.81
CA ALA A 165 2.83 -15.83 -3.36
C ALA A 165 3.05 -14.75 -2.29
N MET A 166 2.39 -14.85 -1.14
CA MET A 166 2.53 -13.90 -0.05
C MET A 166 3.90 -13.98 0.63
N SER A 167 4.55 -15.16 0.58
CA SER A 167 5.93 -15.32 1.02
C SER A 167 6.90 -14.37 0.28
N ALA A 168 6.64 -14.03 -0.99
CA ALA A 168 7.47 -13.09 -1.75
C ALA A 168 7.33 -11.64 -1.27
N ILE A 169 6.12 -11.22 -0.89
CA ILE A 169 5.88 -9.89 -0.31
C ILE A 169 6.54 -9.78 1.07
N ALA A 170 6.38 -10.80 1.91
CA ALA A 170 7.06 -10.88 3.21
C ALA A 170 8.59 -10.83 3.03
N ALA A 171 9.13 -11.65 2.12
CA ALA A 171 10.56 -11.65 1.82
C ALA A 171 11.05 -10.28 1.33
N PHE A 172 10.29 -9.58 0.49
CA PHE A 172 10.63 -8.23 0.06
C PHE A 172 10.80 -7.29 1.26
N PHE A 173 9.80 -7.18 2.15
CA PHE A 173 9.89 -6.28 3.30
C PHE A 173 10.96 -6.70 4.32
N ILE A 174 11.16 -8.00 4.52
CA ILE A 174 12.22 -8.51 5.40
C ILE A 174 13.60 -8.12 4.86
N ASN A 175 13.85 -8.32 3.57
CA ASN A 175 15.12 -7.95 2.94
C ASN A 175 15.30 -6.44 2.92
N PHE A 176 14.26 -5.68 2.57
CA PHE A 176 14.27 -4.22 2.61
C PHE A 176 14.68 -3.71 4.00
N ALA A 177 14.07 -4.27 5.05
CA ALA A 177 14.37 -3.89 6.43
C ALA A 177 15.81 -4.24 6.87
N ALA A 178 16.42 -5.28 6.28
CA ALA A 178 17.79 -5.67 6.55
C ALA A 178 18.82 -4.76 5.84
N ILE A 179 18.49 -4.27 4.64
CA ILE A 179 19.40 -3.44 3.83
C ILE A 179 19.25 -1.94 4.07
N GLN A 180 18.15 -1.47 4.68
CA GLN A 180 17.88 -0.03 4.85
C GLN A 180 19.00 0.78 5.53
N GLN A 181 19.79 0.16 6.41
CA GLN A 181 20.94 0.81 7.06
C GLN A 181 22.22 0.78 6.22
N HIS A 182 22.35 -0.18 5.30
CA HIS A 182 23.59 -0.49 4.60
C HIS A 182 23.58 -0.03 3.13
N ASP A 183 22.41 0.10 2.52
CA ASP A 183 22.24 0.56 1.14
C ASP A 183 21.05 1.53 1.00
N PRO A 184 21.14 2.75 1.57
CA PRO A 184 20.05 3.72 1.51
C PRO A 184 19.74 4.18 0.08
N VAL A 185 20.73 4.20 -0.82
CA VAL A 185 20.54 4.59 -2.21
C VAL A 185 19.75 3.54 -2.98
N GLY A 186 20.11 2.26 -2.86
CA GLY A 186 19.35 1.17 -3.49
C GLY A 186 17.91 1.09 -2.97
N VAL A 187 17.73 1.34 -1.67
CA VAL A 187 16.43 1.40 -1.02
C VAL A 187 15.54 2.51 -1.59
N GLU A 188 16.10 3.69 -1.88
CA GLU A 188 15.34 4.80 -2.49
C GLU A 188 14.68 4.40 -3.82
N TYR A 189 15.38 3.63 -4.66
CA TYR A 189 14.81 3.09 -5.90
C TYR A 189 13.67 2.08 -5.67
N LEU A 190 13.62 1.43 -4.52
CA LEU A 190 12.61 0.44 -4.17
C LEU A 190 11.36 1.04 -3.51
N VAL A 191 11.44 2.28 -2.99
CA VAL A 191 10.34 2.95 -2.27
C VAL A 191 9.02 2.96 -3.06
N PRO A 192 8.98 3.33 -4.37
CA PRO A 192 7.72 3.35 -5.12
C PRO A 192 7.07 1.96 -5.27
N HIS A 193 7.88 0.90 -5.25
CA HIS A 193 7.42 -0.48 -5.37
C HIS A 193 6.94 -1.03 -4.03
N ALA A 194 7.59 -0.66 -2.93
CA ALA A 194 7.22 -1.06 -1.59
C ALA A 194 5.79 -0.61 -1.23
N ALA A 195 5.41 0.62 -1.58
CA ALA A 195 4.05 1.12 -1.33
C ALA A 195 2.98 0.26 -2.03
N ALA A 196 3.17 -0.08 -3.30
CA ALA A 196 2.25 -0.92 -4.05
C ALA A 196 2.14 -2.36 -3.49
N LEU A 197 3.27 -2.92 -3.04
CA LEU A 197 3.29 -4.23 -2.38
C LEU A 197 2.57 -4.19 -1.03
N ALA A 198 2.71 -3.11 -0.27
CA ALA A 198 1.98 -2.92 0.99
C ALA A 198 0.46 -2.85 0.77
N SER A 199 -0.01 -2.13 -0.27
CA SER A 199 -1.44 -2.12 -0.61
C SER A 199 -1.95 -3.50 -1.04
N THR A 200 -1.13 -4.26 -1.78
CA THR A 200 -1.45 -5.64 -2.16
C THR A 200 -1.58 -6.56 -0.94
N LEU A 201 -0.77 -6.34 0.10
CA LEU A 201 -0.88 -7.06 1.37
C LEU A 201 -2.23 -6.82 2.06
N LEU A 202 -2.65 -5.55 2.16
CA LEU A 202 -3.93 -5.17 2.77
C LEU A 202 -5.13 -5.74 2.02
N ALA A 203 -5.05 -5.72 0.71
CA ALA A 203 -6.04 -6.31 -0.18
C ALA A 203 -6.20 -7.81 0.00
N TYR A 204 -5.07 -8.51 0.10
CA TYR A 204 -5.07 -9.93 0.39
C TYR A 204 -5.72 -10.20 1.76
N ALA A 205 -5.39 -9.39 2.76
CA ALA A 205 -5.96 -9.48 4.09
C ALA A 205 -7.48 -9.29 4.12
N ALA A 206 -8.01 -8.32 3.37
CA ALA A 206 -9.45 -8.16 3.23
C ALA A 206 -10.11 -9.35 2.50
N ARG A 207 -9.42 -9.93 1.50
CA ARG A 207 -9.97 -11.03 0.69
C ARG A 207 -10.09 -12.36 1.45
N THR A 208 -9.23 -12.60 2.44
CA THR A 208 -9.32 -13.85 3.23
C THR A 208 -10.61 -13.92 4.06
N GLN A 209 -11.23 -12.77 4.35
CA GLN A 209 -12.52 -12.68 5.05
C GLN A 209 -13.71 -12.54 4.09
N ASP A 210 -13.54 -11.85 2.94
CA ASP A 210 -14.53 -11.78 1.86
C ASP A 210 -13.89 -12.22 0.53
N PRO A 211 -14.27 -13.37 -0.05
CA PRO A 211 -13.63 -13.90 -1.25
C PRO A 211 -13.81 -13.03 -2.51
N GLU A 212 -14.66 -12.00 -2.50
CA GLU A 212 -14.69 -11.04 -3.61
C GLU A 212 -13.34 -10.32 -3.79
N LEU A 213 -12.86 -10.23 -5.04
CA LEU A 213 -11.66 -9.46 -5.36
C LEU A 213 -11.81 -7.99 -4.87
N PRO A 214 -10.83 -7.41 -4.18
CA PRO A 214 -10.81 -5.98 -3.85
C PRO A 214 -10.98 -5.08 -5.09
N ASP A 215 -11.59 -3.90 -4.92
CA ASP A 215 -12.00 -3.07 -6.05
C ASP A 215 -10.79 -2.51 -6.85
N PHE A 216 -9.64 -2.22 -6.23
CA PHE A 216 -8.43 -1.84 -6.98
C PHE A 216 -7.87 -2.97 -7.86
N LEU A 217 -7.91 -4.24 -7.41
CA LEU A 217 -7.49 -5.38 -8.24
C LEU A 217 -8.46 -5.55 -9.41
N LYS A 218 -9.77 -5.35 -9.18
CA LYS A 218 -10.76 -5.29 -10.25
C LYS A 218 -10.45 -4.13 -11.22
N HIS A 219 -10.10 -2.94 -10.72
CA HIS A 219 -9.67 -1.81 -11.56
C HIS A 219 -8.39 -2.08 -12.35
N ASP A 220 -7.42 -2.77 -11.76
CA ASP A 220 -6.18 -3.16 -12.43
C ASP A 220 -6.45 -4.21 -13.52
N GLN A 221 -7.31 -5.18 -13.26
CA GLN A 221 -7.78 -6.14 -14.26
C GLN A 221 -8.52 -5.42 -15.41
N ILE A 222 -9.42 -4.49 -15.11
CA ILE A 222 -10.10 -3.66 -16.11
C ILE A 222 -9.09 -2.88 -16.95
N ARG A 223 -8.13 -2.20 -16.29
CA ARG A 223 -7.10 -1.40 -16.98
C ARG A 223 -6.18 -2.27 -17.83
N ALA A 224 -5.77 -3.43 -17.33
CA ALA A 224 -4.96 -4.39 -18.05
C ALA A 224 -5.69 -4.92 -19.28
N PHE A 225 -6.96 -5.33 -19.12
CA PHE A 225 -7.80 -5.79 -20.22
C PHE A 225 -7.97 -4.70 -21.28
N ILE A 226 -8.31 -3.47 -20.88
CA ILE A 226 -8.44 -2.34 -21.81
C ILE A 226 -7.14 -2.12 -22.56
N ARG A 227 -5.99 -2.07 -21.87
CA ARG A 227 -4.66 -1.85 -22.48
C ARG A 227 -4.35 -2.87 -23.59
N THR A 228 -4.63 -4.14 -23.34
CA THR A 228 -4.40 -5.21 -24.32
C THR A 228 -5.32 -5.10 -25.53
N HIS A 229 -6.50 -4.47 -25.38
CA HIS A 229 -7.52 -4.35 -26.43
C HIS A 229 -7.73 -2.91 -26.94
N LEU A 230 -6.82 -1.97 -26.65
CA LEU A 230 -7.00 -0.54 -26.98
C LEU A 230 -7.25 -0.30 -28.47
N ALA A 231 -6.58 -1.08 -29.32
CA ALA A 231 -6.63 -0.97 -30.77
C ALA A 231 -7.98 -1.42 -31.38
N ASP A 232 -8.83 -2.12 -30.62
CA ASP A 232 -10.14 -2.58 -31.11
C ASP A 232 -11.19 -1.45 -31.05
N PRO A 233 -11.65 -0.90 -32.19
CA PRO A 233 -12.66 0.15 -32.22
C PRO A 233 -14.08 -0.30 -31.83
N SER A 234 -14.33 -1.61 -31.64
CA SER A 234 -15.58 -2.15 -31.09
C SER A 234 -15.58 -2.37 -29.58
N LEU A 235 -14.43 -2.24 -28.92
CA LEU A 235 -14.30 -2.44 -27.46
C LEU A 235 -15.38 -1.64 -26.71
N ASN A 236 -16.25 -2.37 -26.01
CA ASN A 236 -17.37 -1.83 -25.27
C ASN A 236 -17.37 -2.30 -23.80
N ALA A 237 -18.33 -1.81 -23.01
CA ALA A 237 -18.40 -2.12 -21.58
C ALA A 237 -18.69 -3.60 -21.28
N ASP A 238 -19.40 -4.32 -22.16
CA ASP A 238 -19.69 -5.74 -21.98
C ASP A 238 -18.43 -6.59 -22.23
N ASP A 239 -17.64 -6.23 -23.25
CA ASP A 239 -16.34 -6.87 -23.51
C ASP A 239 -15.40 -6.69 -22.31
N ILE A 240 -15.37 -5.46 -21.75
CA ILE A 240 -14.53 -5.13 -20.59
C ILE A 240 -14.99 -5.87 -19.33
N ALA A 241 -16.30 -5.93 -19.07
CA ALA A 241 -16.83 -6.67 -17.93
C ALA A 241 -16.48 -8.16 -18.04
N THR A 242 -16.73 -8.76 -19.21
CA THR A 242 -16.43 -10.16 -19.48
C THR A 242 -14.94 -10.46 -19.35
N GLY A 243 -14.11 -9.60 -19.95
CA GLY A 243 -12.65 -9.72 -19.94
C GLY A 243 -12.00 -9.52 -18.57
N ALA A 244 -12.65 -8.77 -17.68
CA ALA A 244 -12.23 -8.59 -16.30
C ALA A 244 -12.92 -9.56 -15.32
N HIS A 245 -13.67 -10.56 -15.82
CA HIS A 245 -14.44 -11.51 -15.01
C HIS A 245 -15.45 -10.86 -14.05
N LEU A 246 -16.09 -9.77 -14.49
CA LEU A 246 -17.09 -9.02 -13.74
C LEU A 246 -18.47 -9.10 -14.41
N SER A 247 -19.52 -9.03 -13.60
CA SER A 247 -20.84 -8.71 -14.14
C SER A 247 -20.89 -7.25 -14.60
N ARG A 248 -21.76 -6.92 -15.58
CA ARG A 248 -21.98 -5.53 -16.02
C ARG A 248 -22.41 -4.62 -14.86
N ARG A 249 -23.22 -5.14 -13.93
CA ARG A 249 -23.63 -4.43 -12.71
C ARG A 249 -22.43 -4.12 -11.82
N SER A 250 -21.54 -5.10 -11.62
CA SER A 250 -20.31 -4.92 -10.83
C SER A 250 -19.38 -3.89 -11.49
N LEU A 251 -19.23 -3.93 -12.82
CA LEU A 251 -18.46 -2.94 -13.56
C LEU A 251 -19.02 -1.53 -13.38
N TYR A 252 -20.33 -1.33 -13.50
CA TYR A 252 -20.91 0.00 -13.29
C TYR A 252 -20.79 0.47 -11.85
N ARG A 253 -21.03 -0.40 -10.86
CA ARG A 253 -20.83 -0.09 -9.44
C ARG A 253 -19.42 0.43 -9.14
N LEU A 254 -18.38 -0.15 -9.76
CA LEU A 254 -17.00 0.30 -9.60
C LEU A 254 -16.74 1.73 -10.10
N TYR A 255 -17.56 2.22 -11.02
CA TYR A 255 -17.46 3.57 -11.57
C TYR A 255 -18.64 4.47 -11.14
N GLU A 256 -19.51 4.01 -10.24
CA GLU A 256 -20.57 4.83 -9.64
C GLU A 256 -19.95 5.83 -8.67
N GLY A 257 -20.27 7.12 -8.83
CA GLY A 257 -19.70 8.20 -8.00
C GLY A 257 -18.27 8.61 -8.35
N ALA A 258 -17.62 7.94 -9.31
CA ALA A 258 -16.33 8.37 -9.85
C ALA A 258 -16.52 9.47 -10.91
N ASP A 259 -15.59 10.43 -11.00
CA ASP A 259 -15.60 11.49 -12.02
C ASP A 259 -15.42 10.97 -13.45
N THR A 260 -15.07 9.69 -13.61
CA THR A 260 -14.73 9.06 -14.88
C THR A 260 -15.41 7.71 -15.04
N SER A 261 -16.21 7.55 -16.09
CA SER A 261 -16.79 6.27 -16.51
C SER A 261 -15.77 5.34 -17.16
N VAL A 262 -16.06 4.04 -17.20
CA VAL A 262 -15.21 3.04 -17.87
C VAL A 262 -14.91 3.38 -19.33
N MET A 263 -15.86 3.94 -20.08
CA MET A 263 -15.63 4.33 -21.48
C MET A 263 -14.82 5.62 -21.62
N GLN A 264 -14.90 6.53 -20.63
CA GLN A 264 -13.99 7.67 -20.56
C GLN A 264 -12.57 7.19 -20.22
N LEU A 265 -12.40 6.18 -19.36
CA LEU A 265 -11.12 5.56 -19.10
C LEU A 265 -10.49 4.96 -20.37
N VAL A 266 -11.26 4.22 -21.18
CA VAL A 266 -10.82 3.72 -22.50
C VAL A 266 -10.33 4.88 -23.36
N ARG A 267 -11.11 5.95 -23.48
CA ARG A 267 -10.75 7.13 -24.27
C ARG A 267 -9.45 7.77 -23.77
N SER A 268 -9.28 7.94 -22.46
CA SER A 268 -8.07 8.52 -21.88
C SER A 268 -6.84 7.65 -22.14
N LEU A 269 -6.95 6.32 -21.97
CA LEU A 269 -5.85 5.40 -22.26
C LEU A 269 -5.45 5.41 -23.74
N ARG A 270 -6.42 5.46 -24.66
CA ARG A 270 -6.16 5.61 -26.10
C ARG A 270 -5.38 6.89 -26.41
N ILE A 271 -5.73 8.00 -25.76
CA ILE A 271 -5.02 9.28 -25.94
C ILE A 271 -3.62 9.24 -25.35
N GLU A 272 -3.42 8.63 -24.18
CA GLU A 272 -2.08 8.46 -23.62
C GLU A 272 -1.17 7.61 -24.53
N THR A 273 -1.69 6.50 -25.07
CA THR A 273 -0.96 5.72 -26.08
C THR A 273 -0.70 6.53 -27.35
N ALA A 274 -1.66 7.33 -27.82
CA ALA A 274 -1.47 8.20 -28.98
C ALA A 274 -0.36 9.23 -28.75
N LYS A 275 -0.29 9.85 -27.57
CA LYS A 275 0.80 10.78 -27.20
C LYS A 275 2.16 10.10 -27.28
N GLN A 276 2.27 8.87 -26.79
CA GLN A 276 3.50 8.08 -26.88
C GLN A 276 3.89 7.79 -28.34
N LEU A 277 2.92 7.40 -29.18
CA LEU A 277 3.16 7.15 -30.61
C LEU A 277 3.53 8.42 -31.38
N LEU A 278 2.89 9.55 -31.08
CA LEU A 278 3.21 10.85 -31.67
C LEU A 278 4.64 11.28 -31.33
N HIS A 279 5.08 11.02 -30.11
CA HIS A 279 6.43 11.32 -29.67
C HIS A 279 7.46 10.38 -30.30
N ARG A 280 7.18 9.07 -30.33
CA ARG A 280 8.10 8.07 -30.85
C ARG A 280 8.26 8.11 -32.37
N TYR A 281 7.20 8.51 -33.09
CA TYR A 281 7.11 8.49 -34.54
C TYR A 281 6.51 9.80 -35.09
N PRO A 282 7.28 10.90 -35.11
CA PRO A 282 6.77 12.24 -35.45
C PRO A 282 6.24 12.34 -36.90
N ASP A 283 6.77 11.54 -37.82
CA ASP A 283 6.36 11.57 -39.23
C ASP A 283 5.14 10.69 -39.53
N ARG A 284 4.65 9.89 -38.57
CA ARG A 284 3.50 9.01 -38.83
C ARG A 284 2.23 9.82 -39.08
N PRO A 285 1.42 9.45 -40.09
CA PRO A 285 0.13 10.08 -40.33
C PRO A 285 -0.79 9.98 -39.11
N LEU A 286 -1.47 11.08 -38.78
CA LEU A 286 -2.42 11.12 -37.65
C LEU A 286 -3.56 10.09 -37.81
N SER A 287 -3.97 9.80 -39.04
CA SER A 287 -4.95 8.75 -39.36
C SER A 287 -4.45 7.35 -38.99
N SER A 288 -3.15 7.07 -39.16
CA SER A 288 -2.56 5.80 -38.77
C SER A 288 -2.55 5.64 -37.26
N ILE A 289 -2.13 6.68 -36.53
CA ILE A 289 -2.09 6.69 -35.06
C ILE A 289 -3.52 6.56 -34.50
N ALA A 290 -4.50 7.24 -35.10
CA ALA A 290 -5.91 7.10 -34.73
C ALA A 290 -6.39 5.64 -34.84
N ARG A 291 -6.07 4.96 -35.94
CA ARG A 291 -6.43 3.54 -36.14
C ARG A 291 -5.72 2.61 -35.16
N GLU A 292 -4.40 2.79 -34.97
CA GLU A 292 -3.58 1.97 -34.07
C GLU A 292 -3.99 2.11 -32.59
N THR A 293 -4.59 3.24 -32.24
CA THR A 293 -5.15 3.50 -30.91
C THR A 293 -6.65 3.22 -30.82
N GLY A 294 -7.26 2.59 -31.82
CA GLY A 294 -8.65 2.10 -31.78
C GLY A 294 -9.73 3.16 -31.98
N PHE A 295 -9.41 4.31 -32.60
CA PHE A 295 -10.44 5.24 -33.07
C PHE A 295 -10.95 4.86 -34.46
N ARG A 296 -12.28 4.78 -34.59
CA ARG A 296 -12.96 4.48 -35.88
C ARG A 296 -12.68 5.51 -36.97
N THR A 297 -12.49 6.77 -36.59
CA THR A 297 -12.26 7.87 -37.52
C THR A 297 -11.27 8.88 -36.95
N THR A 298 -10.51 9.53 -37.83
CA THR A 298 -9.59 10.61 -37.46
C THR A 298 -10.33 11.77 -36.78
N SER A 299 -11.56 12.07 -37.19
CA SER A 299 -12.40 13.10 -36.55
C SER A 299 -12.74 12.77 -35.10
N ASN A 300 -13.02 11.49 -34.79
CA ASN A 300 -13.26 11.05 -33.42
C ASN A 300 -11.97 11.14 -32.59
N PHE A 301 -10.84 10.77 -33.17
CA PHE A 301 -9.53 10.91 -32.55
C PHE A 301 -9.21 12.38 -32.21
N HIS A 302 -9.36 13.32 -33.15
CA HIS A 302 -9.08 14.74 -32.90
C HIS A 302 -9.96 15.33 -31.78
N ARG A 303 -11.26 15.03 -31.79
CA ARG A 303 -12.18 15.45 -30.71
C ARG A 303 -11.81 14.82 -29.37
N ALA A 304 -11.41 13.55 -29.38
CA ALA A 304 -10.94 12.86 -28.19
C ALA A 304 -9.67 13.46 -27.61
N PHE A 305 -8.68 13.68 -28.45
CA PHE A 305 -7.41 14.24 -28.07
C PHE A 305 -7.59 15.64 -27.48
N ARG A 306 -8.28 16.53 -28.16
CA ARG A 306 -8.54 17.89 -27.67
C ARG A 306 -9.31 17.92 -26.35
N SER A 307 -10.30 17.03 -26.18
CA SER A 307 -11.04 16.94 -24.92
C SER A 307 -10.18 16.52 -23.74
N VAL A 308 -9.15 15.70 -23.96
CA VAL A 308 -8.27 15.16 -22.90
C VAL A 308 -7.06 16.08 -22.66
N THR A 309 -6.48 16.64 -23.72
CA THR A 309 -5.21 17.39 -23.65
C THR A 309 -5.37 18.90 -23.83
N GLN A 310 -6.58 19.39 -24.09
CA GLN A 310 -6.93 20.79 -24.41
C GLN A 310 -6.35 21.32 -25.74
N ILE A 311 -5.55 20.54 -26.46
CA ILE A 311 -4.95 20.91 -27.75
C ILE A 311 -5.16 19.83 -28.79
N THR A 312 -4.95 20.14 -30.07
CA THR A 312 -5.07 19.17 -31.15
C THR A 312 -3.85 18.23 -31.21
N PRO A 313 -4.00 17.02 -31.81
CA PRO A 313 -2.87 16.11 -32.02
C PRO A 313 -1.71 16.72 -32.82
N GLY A 314 -2.02 17.62 -33.77
CA GLY A 314 -1.03 18.33 -34.59
C GLY A 314 -0.23 19.34 -33.75
N GLU A 315 -0.93 20.20 -33.00
CA GLU A 315 -0.27 21.14 -32.08
C GLU A 315 0.55 20.42 -31.01
N TYR A 316 0.07 19.27 -30.50
CA TYR A 316 0.83 18.45 -29.54
C TYR A 316 2.14 17.94 -30.14
N ARG A 317 2.13 17.57 -31.42
CA ARG A 317 3.32 17.12 -32.16
C ARG A 317 4.29 18.28 -32.39
N GLU A 318 3.81 19.44 -32.82
CA GLU A 318 4.63 20.63 -33.08
C GLU A 318 5.29 21.19 -31.82
N ARG A 319 4.64 21.12 -30.66
CA ARG A 319 5.19 21.63 -29.39
C ARG A 319 6.32 20.77 -28.79
N ARG A 320 6.58 19.59 -29.37
CA ARG A 320 7.50 18.57 -28.83
C ARG A 320 8.58 18.14 -29.83
N ASN A 321 8.48 18.60 -31.08
CA ASN A 321 9.57 18.62 -32.05
C ASN A 321 10.36 19.92 -31.89
#